data_AF-A0A537MBP3-F1
#
_entry.id   AF-A0A537MBP3-F1
#
_cell.length_a   1.000
_cell.length_b   1.000
_cell.length_c   1.000
_cell.angle_alpha   90.00
_cell.angle_beta   90.00
_cell.angle_gamma   90.00
#
_symmetry.space_group_name_H-M   'P 1'
#
loop_
_entity.id
_entity.type
_entity.pdbx_description
1 polymer ?
#
loop_
_entity_poly.entity_id
_entity_poly.type
_entity_poly.pdbx_seq_one_letter_code
_entity_poly.pdbx_strand_id
1 'polypeptide(L)'
;MTTSENKILVQNIMAARSRRDNAPFIAAMADDFVWRIIGSTAWSGEYVGKADVRERLLKPLYEQFTAPSSITPTRILADGDHVVVECHGDATTVSGEHYANTYC
;
A
#
# COMPACT_ATOMS: atom_id res chain seq x y z
N MET A 1 -13.97 13.56 -7.50
CA MET A 1 -12.61 14.04 -7.77
C MET A 1 -12.36 13.93 -9.26
N THR A 2 -11.53 14.78 -9.83
CA THR A 2 -11.05 14.65 -11.22
C THR A 2 -9.89 13.65 -11.28
N THR A 3 -9.57 13.14 -12.47
CA THR A 3 -8.38 12.29 -12.68
C THR A 3 -7.10 12.93 -12.16
N SER A 4 -6.94 14.25 -12.33
CA SER A 4 -5.79 15.00 -11.82
C SER A 4 -5.77 15.05 -10.28
N GLU A 5 -6.91 15.27 -9.64
CA GLU A 5 -7.03 15.26 -8.17
C GLU A 5 -6.72 13.87 -7.60
N ASN A 6 -7.23 12.81 -8.22
CA ASN A 6 -6.93 11.42 -7.85
C ASN A 6 -5.43 11.14 -7.95
N LYS A 7 -4.80 11.56 -9.04
CA LYS A 7 -3.36 11.40 -9.24
C LYS A 7 -2.55 12.13 -8.17
N ILE A 8 -2.91 13.37 -7.84
CA ILE A 8 -2.23 14.18 -6.81
C ILE A 8 -2.37 13.53 -5.43
N LEU A 9 -3.58 13.07 -5.08
CA LEU A 9 -3.83 12.36 -3.82
C LEU A 9 -2.88 11.16 -3.68
N VAL A 10 -2.81 10.31 -4.69
CA VAL A 10 -1.95 9.11 -4.67
C VAL A 10 -0.47 9.48 -4.68
N GLN A 11 -0.05 10.52 -5.42
CA GLN A 11 1.33 11.02 -5.38
C GLN A 11 1.75 11.43 -3.97
N ASN A 12 0.90 12.17 -3.25
CA ASN A 12 1.17 12.60 -1.88
C ASN A 12 1.28 11.42 -0.92
N ILE A 13 0.39 10.43 -1.06
CA ILE A 13 0.43 9.19 -0.29
C ILE A 13 1.76 8.46 -0.55
N MET A 14 2.12 8.24 -1.80
CA MET A 14 3.32 7.49 -2.16
C MET A 14 4.61 8.23 -1.76
N ALA A 15 4.62 9.57 -1.79
CA ALA A 15 5.73 10.36 -1.29
C ALA A 15 5.93 10.21 0.24
N ALA A 16 4.86 10.03 1.01
CA ALA A 16 4.96 9.71 2.42
C ALA A 16 5.43 8.27 2.65
N ARG A 17 4.87 7.30 1.90
CA ARG A 17 5.27 5.89 1.99
C ARG A 17 6.72 5.64 1.62
N SER A 18 7.31 6.41 0.70
CA SER A 18 8.74 6.30 0.37
C SER A 18 9.64 6.74 1.54
N ARG A 19 9.12 7.60 2.42
CA ARG A 19 9.76 8.01 3.69
C ARG A 19 9.33 7.16 4.88
N ARG A 20 8.75 5.98 4.65
CA ARG A 20 8.26 5.05 5.68
C ARG A 20 7.12 5.61 6.55
N ASP A 21 6.40 6.63 6.05
CA ASP A 21 5.22 7.20 6.70
C ASP A 21 3.93 6.63 6.09
N ASN A 22 3.21 5.83 6.88
CA ASN A 22 1.96 5.20 6.46
C ASN A 22 0.71 6.04 6.80
N ALA A 23 0.84 7.11 7.58
CA ALA A 23 -0.32 7.84 8.10
C ALA A 23 -1.20 8.45 6.99
N PRO A 24 -0.65 9.07 5.92
CA PRO A 24 -1.48 9.62 4.84
C PRO A 24 -2.28 8.56 4.09
N PHE A 25 -1.73 7.35 3.95
CA PHE A 25 -2.43 6.24 3.31
C PHE A 25 -3.63 5.77 4.13
N ILE A 26 -3.44 5.59 5.45
CA ILE A 26 -4.53 5.20 6.35
C ILE A 26 -5.60 6.30 6.44
N ALA A 27 -5.19 7.57 6.43
CA ALA A 27 -6.13 8.70 6.46
C ALA A 27 -7.01 8.75 5.19
N ALA A 28 -6.44 8.42 4.03
CA ALA A 28 -7.16 8.45 2.75
C ALA A 28 -8.12 7.25 2.53
N MET A 29 -8.04 6.19 3.34
CA MET A 29 -8.97 5.06 3.24
C MET A 29 -10.38 5.48 3.64
N ALA A 30 -11.33 5.28 2.74
CA ALA A 30 -12.77 5.32 3.02
C ALA A 30 -13.18 4.19 3.97
N ASP A 31 -14.30 4.33 4.67
CA ASP A 31 -14.76 3.31 5.63
C ASP A 31 -15.08 1.97 4.94
N ASP A 32 -15.54 2.01 3.69
CA ASP A 32 -15.83 0.87 2.81
C ASP A 32 -14.64 0.46 1.92
N PHE A 33 -13.42 0.91 2.22
CA PHE A 33 -12.22 0.59 1.44
C PHE A 33 -12.00 -0.92 1.30
N VAL A 34 -11.75 -1.38 0.07
CA VAL A 34 -11.50 -2.80 -0.24
C VAL A 34 -10.08 -2.99 -0.74
N TRP A 35 -9.34 -3.91 -0.12
CA TRP A 35 -8.04 -4.36 -0.62
C TRP A 35 -8.15 -5.76 -1.21
N ARG A 36 -7.77 -5.92 -2.48
CA ARG A 36 -7.68 -7.22 -3.15
C ARG A 36 -6.22 -7.57 -3.43
N ILE A 37 -5.80 -8.73 -2.95
CA ILE A 37 -4.48 -9.31 -3.24
C ILE A 37 -4.72 -10.58 -4.06
N ILE A 38 -4.31 -10.56 -5.33
CA ILE A 38 -4.47 -11.68 -6.24
C ILE A 38 -3.47 -12.82 -5.94
N GLY A 39 -3.68 -13.99 -6.55
CA GLY A 39 -2.80 -15.15 -6.41
C GLY A 39 -3.30 -16.17 -5.39
N SER A 40 -2.39 -16.98 -4.85
CA SER A 40 -2.69 -18.14 -3.98
C SER A 40 -1.82 -18.18 -2.72
N THR A 41 -1.28 -17.04 -2.31
CA THR A 41 -0.46 -16.94 -1.09
C THR A 41 -1.34 -16.82 0.15
N ALA A 42 -0.74 -16.93 1.34
CA ALA A 42 -1.44 -16.67 2.61
C ALA A 42 -2.00 -15.23 2.72
N TRP A 43 -1.49 -14.30 1.92
CA TRP A 43 -1.96 -12.92 1.84
C TRP A 43 -3.02 -12.70 0.75
N SER A 44 -3.25 -13.67 -0.12
CA SER A 44 -4.20 -13.54 -1.23
C SER A 44 -5.64 -13.59 -0.71
N GLY A 45 -6.48 -12.70 -1.23
CA GLY A 45 -7.86 -12.56 -0.78
C GLY A 45 -8.40 -11.14 -0.94
N GLU A 46 -9.61 -10.95 -0.41
CA GLU A 46 -10.30 -9.68 -0.36
C GLU A 46 -10.56 -9.29 1.10
N TYR A 47 -10.15 -8.08 1.46
CA TYR A 47 -10.34 -7.48 2.78
C TYR A 47 -11.27 -6.29 2.64
N VAL A 48 -12.41 -6.32 3.34
CA VAL A 48 -13.54 -5.42 3.07
C VAL A 48 -13.78 -4.48 4.25
N GLY A 49 -13.61 -3.20 3.99
CA GLY A 49 -13.75 -2.12 4.96
C GLY A 49 -12.43 -1.77 5.63
N LYS A 50 -12.29 -0.49 5.99
CA LYS A 50 -11.07 0.06 6.62
C LYS A 50 -10.65 -0.70 7.88
N ALA A 51 -11.62 -1.12 8.69
CA ALA A 51 -11.35 -1.87 9.91
C ALA A 51 -10.75 -3.25 9.60
N ASP A 52 -11.32 -4.00 8.66
CA ASP A 52 -10.86 -5.34 8.27
C ASP A 52 -9.46 -5.26 7.64
N VAL A 53 -9.23 -4.29 6.74
CA VAL A 53 -7.91 -4.05 6.14
C VAL A 53 -6.85 -3.74 7.20
N ARG A 54 -7.19 -2.94 8.22
CA ARG A 54 -6.22 -2.60 9.28
C ARG A 54 -5.90 -3.79 10.18
N GLU A 55 -6.90 -4.53 10.62
CA GLU A 55 -6.71 -5.61 11.60
C GLU A 55 -6.23 -6.91 10.97
N ARG A 56 -6.78 -7.30 9.82
CA ARG A 56 -6.52 -8.61 9.21
C ARG A 56 -5.46 -8.61 8.13
N LEU A 57 -5.10 -7.45 7.59
CA LEU A 57 -4.02 -7.33 6.60
C LEU A 57 -2.83 -6.53 7.11
N LEU A 58 -3.01 -5.24 7.44
CA LEU A 58 -1.87 -4.35 7.69
C LEU A 58 -1.15 -4.63 9.00
N LYS A 59 -1.88 -4.87 10.09
CA LYS A 59 -1.29 -5.23 11.38
C LYS A 59 -0.40 -6.48 11.30
N PRO A 60 -0.88 -7.65 10.83
CA PRO A 60 -0.02 -8.84 10.73
C PRO A 60 1.11 -8.67 9.71
N LEU A 61 0.92 -7.88 8.64
CA LEU A 61 1.98 -7.55 7.69
C LEU A 61 3.10 -6.75 8.35
N TYR A 62 2.77 -5.70 9.10
CA TYR A 62 3.78 -4.86 9.75
C TYR A 62 4.53 -5.59 10.86
N GLU A 63 3.92 -6.58 11.52
CA GLU A 63 4.59 -7.47 12.48
C GLU A 63 5.68 -8.34 11.82
N GLN A 64 5.66 -8.51 10.49
CA GLN A 64 6.72 -9.23 9.78
C GLN A 64 8.01 -8.43 9.61
N PHE A 65 8.00 -7.11 9.83
CA PHE A 65 9.14 -6.23 9.55
C PHE A 65 9.75 -5.65 10.83
N THR A 66 11.08 -5.44 10.81
CA THR A 66 11.81 -4.82 11.94
C THR A 66 11.55 -3.32 12.08
N ALA A 67 11.07 -2.68 11.01
CA ALA A 67 10.71 -1.28 10.95
C ALA A 67 9.67 -1.08 9.83
N PRO A 68 8.95 0.06 9.77
CA PRO A 68 8.00 0.32 8.69
C PRO A 68 8.68 0.22 7.31
N SER A 69 8.09 -0.54 6.39
CA SER A 69 8.57 -0.70 5.01
C SER A 69 8.54 0.64 4.26
N SER A 70 9.51 0.90 3.39
CA SER A 70 9.39 1.97 2.38
C SER A 70 8.74 1.41 1.13
N ILE A 71 7.88 2.20 0.50
CA ILE A 71 7.32 1.89 -0.83
C ILE A 71 7.61 3.09 -1.73
N THR A 72 8.48 2.89 -2.72
CA THR A 72 8.98 3.95 -3.59
C THR A 72 8.31 3.85 -4.96
N PRO A 73 7.51 4.84 -5.39
CA PRO A 73 6.89 4.83 -6.71
C PRO A 73 7.94 5.04 -7.81
N THR A 74 7.85 4.27 -8.88
CA THR A 74 8.65 4.44 -10.11
C THR A 74 7.82 5.03 -11.24
N ARG A 75 6.50 4.74 -11.27
CA ARG A 75 5.56 5.29 -12.26
C ARG A 75 4.16 5.44 -11.67
N ILE A 76 3.48 6.54 -11.99
CA ILE A 76 2.09 6.78 -11.60
C ILE A 76 1.29 7.21 -12.84
N LEU A 77 0.32 6.37 -13.22
CA LEU A 77 -0.63 6.60 -14.31
C LEU A 77 -2.03 6.82 -13.73
N ALA A 78 -2.83 7.68 -14.35
CA ALA A 78 -4.20 7.94 -13.93
C ALA A 78 -5.11 8.01 -15.16
N ASP A 79 -6.27 7.37 -15.07
CA ASP A 79 -7.30 7.32 -16.12
C ASP A 79 -8.69 7.23 -15.47
N GLY A 80 -9.54 8.23 -15.72
CA GLY A 80 -10.82 8.39 -15.03
C GLY A 80 -10.64 8.42 -13.51
N ASP A 81 -11.28 7.46 -12.83
CA ASP A 81 -11.21 7.28 -11.37
C ASP A 81 -10.11 6.32 -10.91
N HIS A 82 -9.33 5.76 -11.84
CA HIS A 82 -8.29 4.79 -11.53
C HIS A 82 -6.91 5.45 -11.50
N VAL A 83 -6.09 5.04 -10.53
CA VAL A 83 -4.68 5.39 -10.45
C VAL A 83 -3.88 4.10 -10.27
N VAL A 84 -2.89 3.88 -11.13
CA VAL A 84 -1.99 2.73 -11.08
C VAL A 84 -0.60 3.20 -10.69
N VAL A 85 0.03 2.48 -9.76
CA VAL A 85 1.35 2.84 -9.24
C VAL A 85 2.29 1.66 -9.37
N GLU A 86 3.25 1.76 -10.29
CA GLU A 86 4.42 0.88 -10.22
C GLU A 86 5.31 1.36 -9.08
N CYS A 87 5.72 0.44 -8.20
CA CYS A 87 6.58 0.77 -7.07
C CYS A 87 7.46 -0.40 -6.62
N HIS A 88 8.54 -0.05 -5.91
CA HIS A 88 9.44 -0.98 -5.23
C HIS A 88 9.21 -0.90 -3.72
N GLY A 89 9.08 -2.04 -3.05
CA GLY A 89 9.03 -2.11 -1.60
C GLY A 89 10.33 -2.62 -1.01
N ASP A 90 10.78 -1.97 0.06
CA ASP A 90 12.02 -2.28 0.78
C ASP A 90 11.76 -2.37 2.29
N ALA A 91 12.08 -3.53 2.85
CA ALA A 91 12.04 -3.78 4.29
C ALA A 91 12.98 -4.92 4.68
N THR A 92 13.29 -5.00 5.97
CA THR A 92 13.94 -6.19 6.55
C THR A 92 12.91 -6.92 7.40
N THR A 93 12.76 -8.22 7.18
CA THR A 93 11.86 -9.04 7.98
C THR A 93 12.45 -9.28 9.36
N VAL A 94 11.60 -9.68 10.32
CA VAL A 94 12.04 -10.10 11.65
C VAL A 94 12.93 -11.36 11.61
N SER A 95 12.87 -12.16 10.54
CA SER A 95 13.80 -13.26 10.26
C SER A 95 15.17 -12.81 9.72
N GLY A 96 15.35 -11.52 9.44
CA GLY A 96 16.57 -10.94 8.87
C GLY A 96 16.65 -10.97 7.34
N GLU A 97 15.61 -11.45 6.67
CA GLU A 97 15.56 -11.51 5.20
C GLU A 97 15.20 -10.15 4.61
N HIS A 98 15.74 -9.87 3.42
CA HIS A 98 15.43 -8.65 2.69
C HIS A 98 14.13 -8.83 1.89
N TYR A 99 13.16 -7.98 2.16
CA TYR A 99 11.94 -7.86 1.39
C TYR A 99 12.13 -6.80 0.31
N ALA A 100 12.16 -7.23 -0.95
CA ALA A 100 12.55 -6.43 -2.11
C ALA A 100 11.64 -6.69 -3.32
N ASN A 101 10.34 -6.43 -3.17
CA ASN A 101 9.35 -6.73 -4.21
C ASN A 101 9.06 -5.52 -5.12
N THR A 102 8.60 -5.80 -6.33
CA THR A 102 8.08 -4.81 -7.30
C THR A 102 6.63 -5.14 -7.62
N TYR A 103 5.75 -4.13 -7.61
CA TYR A 103 4.30 -4.29 -7.79
C TYR A 103 3.70 -3.14 -8.61
N CYS A 104 2.49 -3.39 -9.14
CA CYS A 104 1.57 -2.43 -9.75
C CYS A 104 0.18 -2.56 -9.14
#